data_AF-A0A953WM14-F1
#
_entry.id   AF-A0A953WM14-F1
#
_cell.length_a   1.000
_cell.length_b   1.000
_cell.length_c   1.000
_cell.angle_alpha   90.00
_cell.angle_beta   90.00
_cell.angle_gamma   90.00
#
_symmetry.space_group_name_H-M   'P 1'
#
loop_
_entity.id
_entity.type
_entity.pdbx_description
1 polymer ?
#
loop_
_entity_poly.entity_id
_entity_poly.type
_entity_poly.pdbx_seq_one_letter_code
_entity_poly.pdbx_strand_id
1 'polypeptide(L)'
;MTPTKLLIGQFLIVAVLIALSLWAATQWAAYELGFQPRLGAPWFMLFDMPVYKPWRLFQWWYAYEAYAPEIFNRAGIMAAGGGFLGAAAAIAGSLWRARSQKFVTTYGSARWAKTHDVEEAGLLKPDGVFLGRWKSDYMRHNGPEHVMAFAPTRSGKGVGLVVPTLLSWTESAVIHDIKGENW
;
A
#
# COMPACT_ATOMS: atom_id res chain seq x y z
N MET A 1 2.32 -0.13 7.44
CA MET A 1 1.79 1.25 7.35
C MET A 1 0.48 1.31 8.11
N THR A 2 0.27 2.25 9.03
CA THR A 2 -0.99 2.34 9.79
C THR A 2 -2.13 2.86 8.90
N PRO A 3 -3.36 2.31 9.00
CA PRO A 3 -4.51 2.72 8.19
C PRO A 3 -4.77 4.23 8.22
N THR A 4 -4.49 4.87 9.35
CA THR A 4 -4.67 6.31 9.59
C THR A 4 -3.79 7.19 8.69
N LYS A 5 -2.53 6.80 8.44
CA LYS A 5 -1.62 7.59 7.59
C LYS A 5 -2.10 7.66 6.14
N LEU A 6 -2.74 6.60 5.64
CA LEU A 6 -3.27 6.53 4.29
C LEU A 6 -4.57 7.34 4.11
N LEU A 7 -5.41 7.39 5.15
CA LEU A 7 -6.62 8.22 5.15
C LEU A 7 -6.30 9.72 5.14
N ILE A 8 -5.28 10.13 5.92
CA ILE A 8 -4.78 11.51 5.92
C ILE A 8 -4.25 11.87 4.53
N GLY A 9 -3.50 10.97 3.89
CA GLY A 9 -2.99 11.19 2.52
C GLY A 9 -4.11 11.42 1.51
N GLN A 10 -5.15 10.59 1.52
CA GLN A 10 -6.31 10.77 0.63
C GLN A 10 -7.04 12.09 0.90
N PHE A 11 -7.30 12.42 2.17
CA PHE A 11 -7.94 13.67 2.55
C PHE A 11 -7.16 14.87 2.01
N LEU A 12 -5.84 14.87 2.16
CA LEU A 12 -4.97 15.94 1.65
C LEU A 12 -5.05 16.05 0.12
N ILE A 13 -5.05 14.94 -0.61
CA ILE A 13 -5.20 14.96 -2.08
C ILE A 13 -6.52 15.62 -2.49
N VAL A 14 -7.62 15.23 -1.86
CA VAL A 14 -8.95 15.80 -2.15
C VAL A 14 -8.99 17.29 -1.82
N ALA A 15 -8.47 17.69 -0.65
CA ALA A 15 -8.41 19.09 -0.24
C ALA A 15 -7.57 19.94 -1.20
N VAL A 16 -6.42 19.43 -1.67
CA VAL A 16 -5.57 20.10 -2.64
C VAL A 16 -6.26 20.25 -3.99
N LEU A 17 -6.94 19.22 -4.49
CA LEU A 17 -7.68 19.30 -5.75
C LEU A 17 -8.76 20.39 -5.72
N ILE A 18 -9.52 20.47 -4.63
CA ILE A 18 -10.56 21.48 -4.43
C ILE A 18 -9.94 22.88 -4.30
N ALA A 19 -8.84 23.02 -3.55
CA ALA A 19 -8.17 24.30 -3.40
C ALA A 19 -7.60 24.80 -4.73
N LEU A 20 -6.99 23.91 -5.53
CA LEU A 20 -6.44 24.24 -6.84
C LEU A 20 -7.53 24.58 -7.86
N SER A 21 -8.65 23.86 -7.89
CA SER A 21 -9.75 24.19 -8.79
C SER A 21 -10.36 25.56 -8.49
N LEU A 22 -10.56 25.87 -7.21
CA LEU A 22 -11.04 27.17 -6.76
C LEU A 22 -10.04 28.27 -7.13
N TRP A 23 -8.74 28.01 -6.93
CA TRP A 23 -7.72 28.99 -7.27
C TRP A 23 -7.63 29.23 -8.78
N ALA A 24 -7.70 28.17 -9.58
CA ALA A 24 -7.74 28.25 -11.03
C ALA A 24 -8.97 29.03 -11.52
N ALA A 25 -10.16 28.74 -10.98
CA ALA A 25 -11.38 29.50 -11.27
C ALA A 25 -11.25 30.98 -10.91
N THR A 26 -10.56 31.29 -9.80
CA THR A 26 -10.29 32.66 -9.38
C THR A 26 -9.35 33.37 -10.35
N GLN A 27 -8.24 32.74 -10.75
CA GLN A 27 -7.33 33.36 -11.73
C GLN A 27 -8.00 33.52 -13.09
N TRP A 28 -8.80 32.53 -13.50
CA TRP A 28 -9.54 32.59 -14.76
C TRP A 28 -10.55 33.76 -14.76
N ALA A 29 -11.33 33.93 -13.68
CA ALA A 29 -12.23 35.08 -13.55
C ALA A 29 -11.49 36.42 -13.56
N ALA A 30 -10.31 36.49 -12.92
CA ALA A 30 -9.49 37.69 -12.92
C ALA A 30 -8.95 38.03 -14.32
N TYR A 31 -8.56 37.00 -15.09
CA TYR A 31 -8.11 37.13 -16.48
C TYR A 31 -9.23 37.64 -17.40
N GLU A 32 -10.43 37.05 -17.32
CA GLU A 32 -11.60 37.48 -18.11
C GLU A 32 -12.04 38.92 -17.77
N LEU A 33 -11.84 39.35 -16.53
CA LEU A 33 -12.09 40.73 -16.08
C LEU A 33 -10.90 41.68 -16.33
N GLY A 34 -9.89 41.24 -17.08
CA GLY A 34 -8.76 42.04 -17.52
C GLY A 34 -7.85 42.52 -16.39
N PHE A 35 -7.80 41.82 -15.27
CA PHE A 35 -7.01 42.17 -14.08
C PHE A 35 -7.21 43.61 -13.60
N GLN A 36 -8.42 44.14 -13.77
CA GLN A 36 -8.73 45.54 -13.45
C GLN A 36 -8.42 45.90 -11.99
N PRO A 37 -7.98 47.14 -11.69
CA PRO A 37 -7.65 47.57 -10.32
C PRO A 37 -8.79 47.41 -9.30
N ARG A 38 -10.05 47.41 -9.77
CA ARG A 38 -11.24 47.18 -8.93
C ARG A 38 -11.28 45.78 -8.32
N LEU A 39 -10.57 44.81 -8.90
CA LEU A 39 -10.38 43.48 -8.31
C LEU A 39 -9.47 43.49 -7.08
N GLY A 40 -8.97 44.66 -6.65
CA GLY A 40 -8.13 44.84 -5.48
C GLY A 40 -6.67 44.51 -5.75
N ALA A 41 -5.83 44.67 -4.71
CA ALA A 41 -4.42 44.36 -4.84
C ALA A 41 -4.19 42.85 -5.06
N PRO A 42 -3.30 42.47 -6.00
CA PRO A 42 -2.89 41.08 -6.15
C PRO A 42 -2.16 40.59 -4.91
N TRP A 43 -2.14 39.27 -4.70
CA TRP A 43 -1.36 38.66 -3.62
C TRP A 43 0.14 38.76 -3.92
N PHE A 44 0.52 38.47 -5.16
CA PHE A 44 1.86 38.64 -5.70
C PHE A 44 1.80 38.70 -7.22
N MET A 45 2.93 39.07 -7.85
CA MET A 45 3.10 39.03 -9.30
C MET A 45 3.90 37.80 -9.69
N LEU A 46 3.48 37.10 -10.74
CA LEU A 46 4.17 35.93 -11.30
C LEU A 46 4.26 36.07 -12.81
N PHE A 47 5.47 36.19 -13.36
CA PHE A 47 5.70 36.45 -14.79
C PHE A 47 4.87 37.64 -15.31
N ASP A 48 4.87 38.75 -14.56
CA ASP A 48 4.08 39.96 -14.83
C ASP A 48 2.55 39.78 -14.80
N MET A 49 2.05 38.60 -14.40
CA MET A 49 0.63 38.39 -14.15
C MET A 49 0.28 38.56 -12.66
N PRO A 50 -0.77 39.33 -12.32
CA PRO A 50 -1.25 39.47 -10.96
C PRO A 50 -1.95 38.20 -10.48
N VAL A 51 -1.42 37.58 -9.42
CA VAL A 51 -1.98 36.36 -8.83
C VAL A 51 -2.82 36.72 -7.61
N TYR A 52 -4.10 36.34 -7.66
CA TYR A 52 -5.05 36.59 -6.56
C TYR A 52 -5.18 35.42 -5.57
N LYS A 53 -5.71 35.70 -4.38
CA LYS A 53 -5.99 34.67 -3.36
C LYS A 53 -7.19 33.79 -3.80
N PRO A 54 -7.19 32.47 -3.57
CA PRO A 54 -8.24 31.55 -4.04
C PRO A 54 -9.68 31.93 -3.63
N TRP A 55 -9.89 32.59 -2.50
CA TRP A 55 -11.22 32.97 -2.03
C TRP A 55 -11.72 34.31 -2.61
N ARG A 56 -10.91 35.02 -3.40
CA ARG A 56 -11.32 36.30 -4.02
C ARG A 56 -12.53 36.14 -4.93
N LEU A 57 -12.67 34.96 -5.57
CA LEU A 57 -13.80 34.65 -6.43
C LEU A 57 -15.14 34.94 -5.75
N PHE A 58 -15.33 34.54 -4.49
CA PHE A 58 -16.59 34.76 -3.77
C PHE A 58 -16.88 36.24 -3.50
N GLN A 59 -15.83 37.01 -3.19
CA GLN A 59 -15.97 38.44 -2.92
C GLN A 59 -16.32 39.21 -4.20
N TRP A 60 -15.69 38.84 -5.32
CA TRP A 60 -16.00 39.40 -6.63
C TRP A 60 -17.37 38.97 -7.13
N TRP A 61 -17.75 37.72 -6.90
CA TRP A 61 -19.08 37.22 -7.23
C TRP A 61 -20.14 38.06 -6.53
N TYR A 62 -20.03 38.23 -5.20
CA TYR A 62 -20.97 39.06 -4.45
C TYR A 62 -21.01 40.53 -4.92
N ALA A 63 -19.85 41.10 -5.27
CA ALA A 63 -19.77 42.52 -5.63
C ALA A 63 -20.12 42.82 -7.11
N TYR A 64 -19.86 41.90 -8.03
CA TYR A 64 -19.81 42.18 -9.47
C TYR A 64 -20.66 41.24 -10.34
N GLU A 65 -21.31 40.22 -9.78
CA GLU A 65 -22.15 39.29 -10.55
C GLU A 65 -23.19 39.99 -11.42
N ALA A 66 -23.85 41.02 -10.89
CA ALA A 66 -24.88 41.77 -11.62
C ALA A 66 -24.36 42.38 -12.93
N TYR A 67 -23.05 42.63 -13.04
CA TYR A 67 -22.43 43.24 -14.21
C TYR A 67 -21.84 42.23 -15.20
N ALA A 68 -21.43 41.04 -14.72
CA ALA A 68 -20.80 40.02 -15.54
C ALA A 68 -21.23 38.59 -15.15
N PRO A 69 -22.55 38.29 -15.23
CA PRO A 69 -23.10 37.05 -14.68
C PRO A 69 -22.54 35.80 -15.36
N GLU A 70 -22.27 35.87 -16.66
CA GLU A 70 -21.74 34.72 -17.41
C GLU A 70 -20.33 34.32 -16.96
N ILE A 71 -19.47 35.28 -16.64
CA ILE A 71 -18.12 35.02 -16.15
C ILE A 71 -18.18 34.33 -14.79
N PHE A 72 -18.98 34.85 -13.86
CA PHE A 72 -19.09 34.26 -12.52
C PHE A 72 -19.77 32.89 -12.53
N ASN A 73 -20.78 32.68 -13.38
CA ASN A 73 -21.39 31.37 -13.56
C ASN A 73 -20.38 30.32 -14.07
N ARG A 74 -19.59 30.66 -15.09
CA ARG A 74 -18.54 29.77 -15.62
C ARG A 74 -17.45 29.50 -14.58
N ALA A 75 -16.98 30.52 -13.87
CA ALA A 75 -16.01 30.38 -12.80
C ALA A 75 -16.55 29.51 -11.65
N GLY A 76 -17.83 29.64 -11.32
CA GLY A 76 -18.54 28.79 -10.37
C GLY A 76 -18.57 27.33 -10.78
N ILE A 77 -18.88 27.05 -12.06
CA ILE A 77 -18.85 25.69 -12.61
C ILE A 77 -17.43 25.10 -12.52
N MET A 78 -16.40 25.88 -12.85
CA MET A 78 -15.00 25.44 -12.72
C MET A 78 -14.63 25.11 -11.27
N ALA A 79 -15.00 25.97 -10.32
CA ALA A 79 -14.76 25.75 -8.89
C ALA A 79 -15.50 24.50 -8.38
N ALA A 80 -16.79 24.36 -8.73
CA ALA A 80 -17.62 23.21 -8.38
C ALA A 80 -17.10 21.89 -9.00
N GLY A 81 -16.55 21.96 -10.22
CA GLY A 81 -15.91 20.83 -10.90
C GLY A 81 -14.81 20.17 -10.07
N GLY A 82 -14.06 20.95 -9.28
CA GLY A 82 -13.06 20.40 -8.37
C GLY A 82 -13.63 19.57 -7.23
N GLY A 83 -14.86 19.86 -6.78
CA GLY A 83 -15.58 19.03 -5.82
C GLY A 83 -15.87 17.64 -6.40
N PHE A 84 -16.33 17.57 -7.64
CA PHE A 84 -16.57 16.31 -8.35
C PHE A 84 -15.27 15.54 -8.60
N LEU A 85 -14.19 16.22 -9.01
CA LEU A 85 -12.87 15.61 -9.17
C LEU A 85 -12.33 15.07 -7.84
N GLY A 86 -12.51 15.82 -6.75
CA GLY A 86 -12.17 15.40 -5.40
C GLY A 86 -12.95 14.14 -4.97
N ALA A 87 -14.26 14.11 -5.21
CA ALA A 87 -15.09 12.93 -4.94
C ALA A 87 -14.64 11.71 -5.76
N ALA A 88 -14.37 11.88 -7.06
CA ALA A 88 -13.87 10.81 -7.91
C ALA A 88 -12.50 10.27 -7.45
N ALA A 89 -11.56 11.16 -7.12
CA ALA A 89 -10.26 10.79 -6.55
C ALA A 89 -10.44 10.04 -5.21
N ALA A 90 -11.40 10.45 -4.40
CA ALA A 90 -11.69 9.80 -3.13
C ALA A 90 -12.23 8.37 -3.32
N ILE A 91 -13.18 8.19 -4.24
CA ILE A 91 -13.74 6.87 -4.58
C ILE A 91 -12.63 5.97 -5.14
N ALA A 92 -11.83 6.47 -6.10
CA ALA A 92 -10.73 5.72 -6.69
C ALA A 92 -9.70 5.29 -5.64
N GLY A 93 -9.30 6.20 -4.74
CA GLY A 93 -8.40 5.89 -3.63
C GLY A 93 -8.97 4.86 -2.66
N SER A 94 -10.29 4.89 -2.43
CA SER A 94 -10.99 3.90 -1.59
C SER A 94 -11.00 2.51 -2.22
N LEU A 95 -11.31 2.43 -3.52
CA LEU A 95 -11.28 1.17 -4.28
C LEU A 95 -9.88 0.57 -4.35
N TRP A 96 -8.85 1.42 -4.52
CA TRP A 96 -7.46 0.97 -4.46
C TRP A 96 -7.12 0.35 -3.10
N ARG A 97 -7.53 0.97 -1.99
CA ARG A 97 -7.31 0.41 -0.65
C ARG A 97 -8.01 -0.92 -0.44
N ALA A 98 -9.26 -1.05 -0.89
CA ALA A 98 -10.01 -2.31 -0.82
C ALA A 98 -9.24 -3.45 -1.49
N ARG A 99 -8.52 -3.17 -2.58
CA ARG A 99 -7.66 -4.15 -3.26
C ARG A 99 -6.37 -4.49 -2.51
N SER A 100 -5.84 -3.58 -1.69
CA SER A 100 -4.62 -3.79 -0.91
C SER A 100 -4.82 -4.57 0.40
N GLN A 101 -6.06 -4.69 0.88
CA GLN A 101 -6.42 -5.46 2.10
C GLN A 101 -6.43 -6.99 1.88
N LYS A 102 -5.64 -7.51 0.92
CA LYS A 102 -5.71 -8.91 0.47
C LYS A 102 -5.30 -9.98 1.49
N PHE A 103 -4.97 -9.63 2.72
CA PHE A 103 -4.72 -10.60 3.80
C PHE A 103 -5.36 -10.11 5.09
N VAL A 104 -6.68 -10.32 5.19
CA VAL A 104 -7.40 -10.16 6.46
C VAL A 104 -6.96 -11.30 7.38
N THR A 105 -6.01 -11.04 8.28
CA THR A 105 -5.43 -12.03 9.21
C THR A 105 -6.17 -12.08 10.55
N THR A 106 -7.46 -11.75 10.58
CA THR A 106 -8.26 -11.64 11.82
C THR A 106 -8.21 -12.91 12.67
N TYR A 107 -8.08 -14.08 12.04
CA TYR A 107 -7.99 -15.39 12.71
C TYR A 107 -6.58 -16.01 12.65
N GLY A 108 -5.57 -15.22 12.32
CA GLY A 108 -4.19 -15.67 12.14
C GLY A 108 -3.64 -15.38 10.75
N SER A 109 -2.32 -15.26 10.66
CA SER A 109 -1.58 -15.00 9.42
C SER A 109 -0.96 -16.28 8.83
N ALA A 110 -1.23 -17.44 9.43
CA ALA A 110 -0.72 -18.72 8.97
C ALA A 110 -1.19 -18.98 7.54
N ARG A 111 -0.23 -19.22 6.65
CA ARG A 111 -0.47 -19.56 5.26
C ARG A 111 0.55 -20.60 4.83
N TRP A 112 0.23 -21.33 3.76
CA TRP A 112 1.23 -22.15 3.10
C TRP A 112 2.41 -21.29 2.66
N ALA A 113 3.61 -21.83 2.84
CA ALA A 113 4.85 -21.20 2.43
C ALA A 113 4.86 -21.03 0.90
N LYS A 114 5.52 -19.98 0.42
CA LYS A 114 5.92 -19.80 -0.97
C LYS A 114 7.42 -20.07 -1.06
N THR A 115 7.95 -20.21 -2.28
CA THR A 115 9.38 -20.46 -2.50
C THR A 115 10.28 -19.47 -1.74
N HIS A 116 9.97 -18.17 -1.78
CA HIS A 116 10.76 -17.17 -1.04
C HIS A 116 10.80 -17.41 0.47
N ASP A 117 9.69 -17.86 1.09
CA ASP A 117 9.66 -18.12 2.54
C ASP A 117 10.58 -19.30 2.90
N VAL A 118 10.63 -20.32 2.03
CA VAL A 118 11.47 -21.52 2.22
C VAL A 118 12.95 -21.19 2.05
N GLU A 119 13.27 -20.34 1.08
CA GLU A 119 14.62 -19.83 0.83
C GLU A 119 15.11 -18.92 1.96
N GLU A 120 14.27 -17.99 2.42
CA GLU A 120 14.57 -17.07 3.52
C GLU A 120 14.77 -17.82 4.84
N ALA A 121 13.97 -18.85 5.09
CA ALA A 121 14.16 -19.76 6.23
C ALA A 121 15.42 -20.64 6.10
N GLY A 122 16.15 -20.56 4.99
CA GLY A 122 17.39 -21.31 4.77
C GLY A 122 17.19 -22.82 4.63
N LEU A 123 15.97 -23.28 4.34
CA LEU A 123 15.62 -24.70 4.37
C LEU A 123 16.12 -25.48 3.15
N LEU A 124 16.64 -24.81 2.12
CA LEU A 124 17.15 -25.45 0.90
C LEU A 124 18.68 -25.68 0.94
N LYS A 125 19.31 -25.45 2.09
CA LYS A 125 20.74 -25.72 2.30
C LYS A 125 21.00 -27.23 2.42
N PRO A 126 22.21 -27.71 2.09
CA PRO A 126 22.53 -29.13 2.09
C PRO A 126 22.66 -29.73 3.50
N ASP A 127 22.81 -28.92 4.55
CA ASP A 127 23.11 -29.41 5.90
C ASP A 127 21.86 -29.49 6.78
N GLY A 128 21.90 -30.36 7.79
CA GLY A 128 20.89 -30.42 8.85
C GLY A 128 19.89 -31.58 8.72
N VAL A 129 18.86 -31.52 9.55
CA VAL A 129 17.84 -32.57 9.69
C VAL A 129 16.98 -32.57 8.44
N PHE A 130 16.85 -33.72 7.79
CA PHE A 130 16.00 -33.85 6.62
C PHE A 130 14.54 -33.67 7.01
N LEU A 131 13.83 -32.74 6.37
CA LEU A 131 12.42 -32.45 6.64
C LEU A 131 11.47 -32.96 5.54
N GLY A 132 11.99 -33.15 4.32
CA GLY A 132 11.20 -33.56 3.17
C GLY A 132 11.69 -32.91 1.88
N ARG A 133 10.76 -32.64 0.96
CA ARG A 133 11.08 -32.08 -0.36
C ARG A 133 10.17 -30.89 -0.68
N TRP A 134 10.77 -29.80 -1.14
CA TRP A 134 10.09 -28.68 -1.77
C TRP A 134 10.29 -28.76 -3.28
N LYS A 135 9.25 -29.13 -4.02
CA LYS A 135 9.35 -29.40 -5.48
C LYS A 135 10.43 -30.44 -5.80
N SER A 136 11.56 -30.03 -6.38
CA SER A 136 12.73 -30.87 -6.70
C SER A 136 13.78 -30.87 -5.60
N ASP A 137 13.75 -29.91 -4.69
CA ASP A 137 14.83 -29.64 -3.75
C ASP A 137 14.55 -30.24 -2.38
N TYR A 138 15.59 -30.76 -1.72
CA TYR A 138 15.46 -31.29 -0.37
C TYR A 138 15.38 -30.16 0.64
N MET A 139 14.44 -30.30 1.58
CA MET A 139 14.31 -29.39 2.72
C MET A 139 15.06 -29.95 3.91
N ARG A 140 15.92 -29.13 4.52
CA ARG A 140 16.70 -29.48 5.69
C ARG A 140 16.71 -28.33 6.70
N HIS A 141 16.79 -28.66 7.98
CA HIS A 141 16.88 -27.68 9.05
C HIS A 141 18.18 -27.83 9.82
N ASN A 142 19.01 -26.79 9.79
CA ASN A 142 20.31 -26.72 10.47
C ASN A 142 20.36 -25.56 11.47
N GLY A 143 19.23 -25.27 12.12
CA GLY A 143 19.13 -24.26 13.15
C GLY A 143 19.34 -24.84 14.55
N PRO A 144 19.55 -23.99 15.57
CA PRO A 144 19.63 -24.41 16.96
C PRO A 144 18.29 -24.92 17.53
N GLU A 145 17.19 -24.76 16.79
CA GLU A 145 15.86 -25.15 17.22
C GLU A 145 15.66 -26.68 17.22
N HIS A 146 14.78 -27.15 18.10
CA HIS A 146 14.41 -28.56 18.14
C HIS A 146 13.36 -28.90 17.08
N VAL A 147 13.51 -30.07 16.44
CA VAL A 147 12.56 -30.60 15.46
C VAL A 147 11.68 -31.67 16.12
N MET A 148 10.36 -31.49 16.05
CA MET A 148 9.38 -32.48 16.52
C MET A 148 8.67 -33.11 15.32
N ALA A 149 8.75 -34.44 15.20
CA ALA A 149 8.04 -35.19 14.16
C ALA A 149 6.79 -35.88 14.73
N PHE A 150 5.61 -35.45 14.28
CA PHE A 150 4.35 -36.11 14.60
C PHE A 150 3.97 -37.07 13.46
N ALA A 151 4.11 -38.37 13.70
CA ALA A 151 3.96 -39.38 12.66
C ALA A 151 3.31 -40.68 13.20
N PRO A 152 2.10 -41.06 12.73
CA PRO A 152 1.43 -42.31 13.13
C PRO A 152 2.25 -43.57 12.86
N THR A 153 1.90 -44.71 13.46
CA THR A 153 2.55 -45.99 13.14
C THR A 153 2.41 -46.34 11.66
N ARG A 154 3.49 -46.86 11.04
CA ARG A 154 3.56 -47.21 9.61
C ARG A 154 3.40 -46.03 8.62
N SER A 155 3.55 -44.79 9.07
CA SER A 155 3.57 -43.60 8.20
C SER A 155 4.91 -43.34 7.49
N GLY A 156 5.92 -44.18 7.75
CA GLY A 156 7.23 -44.05 7.11
C GLY A 156 8.21 -43.09 7.79
N LYS A 157 7.99 -42.69 9.06
CA LYS A 157 8.94 -41.80 9.77
C LYS A 157 10.40 -42.29 9.77
N GLY A 158 10.63 -43.60 9.81
CA GLY A 158 11.96 -44.19 9.73
C GLY A 158 12.61 -43.90 8.38
N VAL A 159 12.00 -44.39 7.31
CA VAL A 159 12.53 -44.27 5.94
C VAL A 159 12.48 -42.86 5.35
N GLY A 160 11.53 -42.02 5.79
CA GLY A 160 11.29 -40.69 5.22
C GLY A 160 11.91 -39.52 5.98
N LEU A 161 12.31 -39.73 7.24
CA LEU A 161 12.88 -38.68 8.10
C LEU A 161 14.17 -39.14 8.77
N VAL A 162 14.12 -40.26 9.50
CA VAL A 162 15.24 -40.74 10.33
C VAL A 162 16.42 -41.18 9.47
N VAL A 163 16.23 -42.16 8.58
CA VAL A 163 17.29 -42.72 7.74
C VAL A 163 17.94 -41.65 6.84
N PRO A 164 17.18 -40.80 6.09
CA PRO A 164 17.80 -39.74 5.29
C PRO A 164 18.58 -38.71 6.12
N THR A 165 18.11 -38.42 7.33
CA THR A 165 18.86 -37.54 8.25
C THR A 165 20.16 -38.22 8.65
N LEU A 166 20.14 -39.43 9.21
CA LEU A 166 21.35 -40.11 9.68
C LEU A 166 22.38 -40.37 8.58
N LEU A 167 21.94 -40.67 7.35
CA LEU A 167 22.83 -40.89 6.21
C LEU A 167 23.50 -39.61 5.69
N SER A 168 22.94 -38.44 5.98
CA SER A 168 23.47 -37.16 5.49
C SER A 168 23.89 -36.19 6.59
N TRP A 169 23.80 -36.62 7.85
CA TRP A 169 24.24 -35.88 9.01
C TRP A 169 25.76 -35.92 9.09
N THR A 170 26.40 -34.75 9.05
CA THR A 170 27.86 -34.62 9.06
C THR A 170 28.45 -34.47 10.46
N GLU A 171 27.60 -34.29 11.46
CA GLU A 171 27.98 -34.04 12.85
C GLU A 171 27.83 -35.30 13.72
N SER A 172 28.15 -35.19 15.01
CA SER A 172 27.92 -36.29 15.96
C SER A 172 26.43 -36.48 16.24
N ALA A 173 25.99 -37.73 16.38
CA ALA A 173 24.62 -38.08 16.74
C ALA A 173 24.59 -39.20 17.79
N VAL A 174 23.66 -39.11 18.74
CA VAL A 174 23.33 -40.19 19.69
C VAL A 174 21.91 -40.64 19.39
N ILE A 175 21.73 -41.90 19.02
CA ILE A 175 20.45 -42.44 18.59
C ILE A 175 19.94 -43.43 19.63
N HIS A 176 18.75 -43.18 20.16
CA HIS A 176 18.05 -44.16 20.99
C HIS A 176 17.20 -45.08 20.10
N ASP A 177 17.80 -46.18 19.66
CA ASP A 177 17.15 -47.16 18.79
C ASP A 177 16.72 -48.41 19.57
N ILE A 178 15.48 -48.39 20.07
CA ILE A 178 14.90 -49.51 20.82
C ILE A 178 14.73 -50.77 19.93
N LYS A 179 14.62 -50.61 18.62
CA LYS A 179 14.30 -51.71 17.69
C LYS A 179 15.50 -52.25 16.94
N GLY A 180 16.61 -51.50 16.90
CA GLY A 180 17.77 -51.84 16.09
C GLY A 180 17.49 -51.75 14.58
N GLU A 181 16.71 -50.75 14.16
CA GLU A 181 16.34 -50.54 12.75
C GLU A 181 17.23 -49.54 12.01
N ASN A 182 18.12 -48.82 12.71
CA ASN A 182 18.96 -47.75 12.16
C ASN A 182 20.46 -48.11 12.08
N TRP A 183 20.82 -49.39 12.20
CA TRP A 183 22.20 -49.88 12.08
C TRP A 183 22.48 -50.51 10.71
#